data_AF-A0A2N2IW97-F1
#
_entry.id   AF-A0A2N2IW97-F1
#
_cell.length_a   1.000
_cell.length_b   1.000
_cell.length_c   1.000
_cell.angle_alpha   90.00
_cell.angle_beta   90.00
_cell.angle_gamma   90.00
#
_symmetry.space_group_name_H-M   'P 1'
#
loop_
_entity.id
_entity.type
_entity.pdbx_description
1 polymer ?
#
loop_
_entity_poly.entity_id
_entity_poly.type
_entity_poly.pdbx_seq_one_letter_code
_entity_poly.pdbx_strand_id
1 'polypeptide(L)' 'MNVILLVVDAMRYDMPWDGYDRPIAPNLTKLHAKSVAYERGYAISSFTSKSIGGLLSGRYPSSLART' A
#
# COMPACT_ATOMS: atom_id res chain seq x y z
N MET A 1 9.96 -14.82 15.35
CA MET A 1 9.93 -13.81 14.27
C MET A 1 8.51 -13.30 14.17
N ASN A 2 8.31 -11.98 14.17
CA ASN A 2 6.98 -11.37 14.11
C ASN A 2 6.84 -10.57 12.81
N VAL A 3 5.64 -10.54 12.24
CA VAL A 3 5.35 -9.82 10.99
C VAL A 3 4.22 -8.82 11.23
N ILE A 4 4.41 -7.60 10.74
CA ILE A 4 3.39 -6.54 10.76
C ILE A 4 3.09 -6.16 9.30
N LEU A 5 1.84 -6.33 8.89
CA LEU A 5 1.31 -5.82 7.62
C LEU A 5 0.58 -4.50 7.89
N LEU A 6 1.18 -3.38 7.49
CA LEU A 6 0.58 -2.05 7.58
C LEU A 6 -0.04 -1.67 6.24
N VAL A 7 -1.36 -1.47 6.20
CA VAL A 7 -2.09 -0.99 5.03
C VAL A 7 -2.75 0.34 5.38
N VAL A 8 -2.61 1.33 4.49
CA VAL A 8 -3.20 2.68 4.65
C VAL A 8 -4.24 2.88 3.56
N ASP A 9 -5.48 3.15 3.94
CA ASP A 9 -6.57 3.37 2.98
C ASP A 9 -6.39 4.69 2.23
N ALA A 10 -6.66 4.65 0.92
CA ALA A 10 -6.57 5.79 0.00
C ALA A 10 -5.22 6.56 -0.02
N MET A 11 -4.11 5.94 0.41
CA MET A 11 -2.78 6.55 0.30
C MET A 11 -2.31 6.57 -1.16
N ARG A 12 -1.85 7.74 -1.62
CA ARG A 12 -1.25 7.91 -2.94
C ARG A 12 0.25 7.59 -2.94
N TYR A 13 0.81 7.38 -4.13
CA TYR A 13 2.23 7.07 -4.34
C TYR A 13 3.16 8.28 -4.11
N ASP A 14 2.69 9.48 -4.43
CA ASP A 14 3.42 10.75 -4.37
C ASP A 14 3.57 11.27 -2.92
N MET A 15 4.21 10.48 -2.07
CA MET A 15 4.51 10.81 -0.67
C MET A 15 5.84 11.58 -0.57
N PRO A 16 6.24 12.08 0.62
CA PRO A 16 7.45 12.91 0.75
C PRO A 16 8.77 12.25 0.31
N TRP A 17 8.85 10.92 0.33
CA TRP A 17 10.00 10.17 -0.21
C TRP A 17 9.98 10.06 -1.74
N ASP A 18 8.89 10.47 -2.38
CA ASP A 18 8.64 10.42 -3.83
C ASP A 18 8.31 11.83 -4.38
N GLY A 19 8.92 12.87 -3.80
CA GLY A 19 8.89 14.23 -4.37
C GLY A 19 7.76 15.15 -3.87
N TYR A 20 7.00 14.75 -2.85
CA TYR A 20 6.02 15.65 -2.22
C TYR A 20 6.66 16.61 -1.21
N ASP A 21 6.63 17.92 -1.48
CA ASP A 21 7.38 18.92 -0.70
C ASP A 21 6.98 19.02 0.79
N ARG A 22 5.72 18.71 1.12
CA ARG A 22 5.23 18.89 2.49
C ARG A 22 5.62 17.70 3.38
N PRO A 23 6.15 17.90 4.61
CA PRO A 23 6.54 16.82 5.51
C PRO A 23 5.33 16.17 6.21
N ILE A 24 4.39 15.63 5.45
CA ILE A 24 3.09 15.13 5.94
C ILE A 24 3.16 13.73 6.57
N ALA A 25 4.27 13.01 6.42
CA ALA A 25 4.42 11.62 6.86
C ALA A 25 5.78 11.31 7.53
N PRO A 26 6.22 12.09 8.55
CA PRO A 26 7.59 12.02 9.06
C PRO A 26 8.02 10.65 9.59
N ASN A 27 7.10 9.89 10.21
CA ASN A 27 7.40 8.55 10.72
C ASN A 27 7.51 7.52 9.60
N LEU A 28 6.67 7.62 8.57
CA LEU A 28 6.75 6.74 7.40
C LEU A 28 7.99 7.07 6.55
N THR A 29 8.38 8.34 6.44
CA THR A 29 9.64 8.73 5.79
C THR A 29 10.85 8.11 6.50
N LYS A 30 10.88 8.13 7.84
CA LYS A 30 11.93 7.44 8.62
C LYS A 30 11.92 5.92 8.41
N LEU A 31 10.75 5.32 8.24
CA LEU A 31 10.63 3.88 7.93
C LEU A 31 11.14 3.58 6.51
N HIS A 32 10.77 4.39 5.53
CA HIS A 32 11.20 4.26 4.14
C HIS A 32 12.74 4.29 4.01
N ALA A 33 13.40 5.25 4.68
CA ALA A 33 14.87 5.41 4.61
C ALA A 33 15.68 4.19 5.09
N LYS A 34 15.06 3.26 5.82
CA LYS A 34 15.69 2.02 6.32
C LYS A 34 15.06 0.75 5.73
N SER A 35 14.20 0.88 4.72
CA SER A 35 13.46 -0.23 4.11
C SER A 35 13.84 -0.38 2.63
N VAL A 36 13.48 -1.52 2.05
CA VAL A 36 13.47 -1.68 0.60
C VAL A 36 12.18 -1.05 0.05
N ALA A 37 12.31 -0.15 -0.91
CA ALA A 37 11.20 0.49 -1.58
C ALA A 37 10.90 -0.18 -2.93
N TYR A 38 9.61 -0.29 -3.27
CA TYR A 38 9.15 -0.79 -4.56
C TYR A 38 8.48 0.34 -5.35
N GLU A 39 9.18 0.90 -6.33
CA GLU A 39 8.70 2.06 -7.13
C GLU A 39 7.58 1.69 -8.12
N ARG A 40 7.39 0.40 -8.40
CA ARG A 40 6.39 -0.11 -9.36
C ARG A 40 5.40 -1.07 -8.68
N GLY A 41 4.90 -0.67 -7.51
CA GLY A 41 3.82 -1.37 -6.81
C GLY A 41 2.44 -0.88 -7.25
N TYR A 42 1.59 -1.79 -7.72
CA TYR A 42 0.22 -1.48 -8.15
C TYR A 42 -0.81 -2.16 -7.26
N ALA A 43 -1.86 -1.43 -6.90
CA ALA A 43 -3.01 -2.00 -6.22
C ALA A 43 -3.75 -2.98 -7.15
N ILE A 44 -4.25 -4.08 -6.60
CA ILE A 44 -4.99 -5.09 -7.37
C ILE A 44 -6.37 -4.61 -7.83
N SER A 45 -6.88 -3.52 -7.22
CA SER A 45 -8.07 -2.80 -7.63
C SER A 45 -8.01 -1.35 -7.11
N SER A 46 -8.72 -0.43 -7.77
CA SER A 46 -8.88 0.96 -7.34
C SER A 46 -10.00 1.18 -6.31
N PHE A 47 -10.73 0.12 -5.93
CA PHE A 47 -11.82 0.20 -4.94
C PHE A 47 -11.48 -0.60 -3.68
N THR A 48 -11.59 0.02 -2.50
CA THR A 48 -11.09 -0.51 -1.22
C THR A 48 -11.52 -1.95 -0.96
N SER A 49 -12.82 -2.27 -1.05
CA SER A 49 -13.31 -3.62 -0.78
C SER A 49 -12.77 -4.67 -1.75
N LYS A 50 -12.59 -4.31 -3.02
CA LYS A 50 -12.01 -5.20 -4.04
C LYS A 50 -10.49 -5.34 -3.86
N SER A 51 -9.80 -4.28 -3.45
CA SER A 51 -8.35 -4.27 -3.25
C SER A 51 -7.95 -5.12 -2.04
N ILE A 52 -8.61 -4.94 -0.90
CA ILE A 52 -8.32 -5.66 0.35
C ILE A 52 -8.58 -7.16 0.20
N GLY A 53 -9.71 -7.54 -0.42
CA GLY A 53 -10.04 -8.94 -0.67
C GLY A 53 -8.97 -9.63 -1.54
N GLY A 54 -8.49 -8.96 -2.59
CA GLY A 54 -7.43 -9.49 -3.45
C GLY A 54 -6.06 -9.57 -2.74
N LEU A 55 -5.70 -8.54 -1.98
CA LEU A 55 -4.45 -8.48 -1.21
C LEU A 55 -4.35 -9.60 -0.18
N LEU A 56 -5.39 -9.78 0.65
CA LEU A 56 -5.36 -10.74 1.75
C LEU A 56 -5.54 -12.20 1.30
N SER A 57 -6.19 -12.42 0.15
CA SER A 57 -6.36 -13.77 -0.42
C SER A 57 -5.20 -14.19 -1.33
N GLY A 58 -4.37 -13.24 -1.78
CA GLY A 58 -3.33 -13.50 -2.79
C GLY A 58 -3.92 -13.86 -4.17
N ARG A 59 -5.17 -13.47 -4.45
CA ARG A 59 -5.88 -13.80 -5.70
C ARG A 59 -6.45 -12.55 -6.35
N TYR A 60 -6.66 -12.60 -7.67
CA TYR A 60 -7.37 -11.52 -8.36
C TYR A 60 -8.80 -11.38 -7.86
N PRO A 61 -9.33 -10.14 -7.70
CA PRO A 61 -10.70 -9.89 -7.28
C PRO A 61 -11.74 -10.57 -8.18
N SER A 62 -11.42 -10.77 -9.47
CA SER A 62 -12.26 -11.48 -10.44
C SER A 62 -12.47 -12.97 -10.12
N SER A 63 -11.58 -13.57 -9.32
CA SER A 63 -11.63 -14.99 -8.93
C SER A 63 -12.28 -15.22 -7.56
N LEU A 64 -12.69 -14.15 -6.87
CA LEU A 64 -13.33 -14.21 -5.56
C LEU A 64 -14.86 -14.21 -5.71
N ALA A 65 -15.54 -14.78 -4.71
CA ALA A 65 -17.00 -14.72 -4.64
C ALA A 65 -17.45 -13.25 -4.58
N ARG A 66 -18.46 -12.91 -5.37
CA ARG A 66 -19.04 -11.56 -5.37
C ARG A 66 -20.12 -11.50 -4.29
N THR A 67 -19.97 -10.56 -3.38
CA THR A 67 -20.99 -10.15 -2.41
C THR A 67 -21.78 -8.98 -2.96
#